data_AF-A0A397D127-F1
#
_entry.id   AF-A0A397D127-F1
#
_cell.length_a   1.000
_cell.length_b   1.000
_cell.length_c   1.000
_cell.angle_alpha   90.00
_cell.angle_beta   90.00
_cell.angle_gamma   90.00
#
_symmetry.space_group_name_H-M   'P 1'
#
loop_
_entity.id
_entity.type
_entity.pdbx_description
1 polymer ?
#
loop_
_entity_poly.entity_id
_entity_poly.type
_entity_poly.pdbx_seq_one_letter_code
_entity_poly.pdbx_strand_id
1 'polypeptide(L)'
;MAKRGQVMVRWSAVAEAVQSQDGFDRPGFDGKRAQNRFTLLLEGHRHKDEEGKRASGTDEGYGEKFQLLDDLLSAFDDWKNEEKVRLEEVQQEADRVDAMAATIRDEAMKSLGKRKKAGQDDGEAGSGGGSAMTKMMKMMHDDSKADLEFRMRVYDSDLKEREIIREKEFEDRRCERELRAEQLRFQHEQLRVQHEMMMKLLSTLGQSQ
;
A
#
# COMPACT_ATOMS: atom_id res chain seq x y z
N MET A 1 3.64 -4.16 1.87
CA MET A 1 4.98 -4.40 2.46
C MET A 1 6.03 -4.59 1.37
N ALA A 2 7.13 -3.84 1.39
CA ALA A 2 8.23 -4.03 0.46
C ALA A 2 8.93 -5.38 0.68
N LYS A 3 9.38 -6.05 -0.38
CA LYS A 3 10.13 -7.32 -0.26
C LYS A 3 11.41 -7.07 0.56
N ARG A 4 11.75 -7.95 1.51
CA ARG A 4 12.87 -7.80 2.48
C ARG A 4 14.20 -7.32 1.87
N GLY A 5 14.47 -7.63 0.60
CA GLY A 5 15.64 -7.13 -0.15
C GLY A 5 15.58 -5.64 -0.52
N GLN A 6 14.41 -5.09 -0.83
CA GLN A 6 14.23 -3.68 -1.19
C GLN A 6 14.45 -2.73 -0.01
N VAL A 7 14.09 -3.15 1.21
CA VAL A 7 14.31 -2.36 2.43
C VAL A 7 15.82 -2.23 2.72
N MET A 8 16.58 -3.30 2.55
CA MET A 8 18.03 -3.27 2.76
C MET A 8 18.75 -2.40 1.74
N VAL A 9 18.26 -2.29 0.50
CA VAL A 9 18.82 -1.37 -0.51
C VAL A 9 18.73 0.08 -0.03
N ARG A 10 17.60 0.48 0.57
CA ARG A 10 17.43 1.84 1.13
C ARG A 10 18.39 2.08 2.29
N TRP A 11 18.55 1.10 3.17
CA TRP A 11 19.52 1.22 4.27
C TRP A 11 20.97 1.28 3.81
N SER A 12 21.33 0.55 2.75
CA SER A 12 22.66 0.67 2.14
C SER A 12 22.89 2.08 1.60
N ALA A 13 21.91 2.68 0.92
CA ALA A 13 22.01 4.07 0.45
C ALA A 13 22.17 5.07 1.62
N VAL A 14 21.47 4.85 2.74
CA VAL A 14 21.68 5.66 3.96
C VAL A 14 23.10 5.48 4.50
N ALA A 15 23.61 4.25 4.56
CA ALA A 15 24.96 3.99 5.02
C ALA A 15 26.01 4.66 4.12
N GLU A 16 25.84 4.60 2.81
CA GLU A 16 26.70 5.29 1.83
C GLU A 16 26.67 6.81 2.01
N ALA A 17 25.49 7.42 2.18
CA ALA A 17 25.34 8.85 2.39
C ALA A 17 25.97 9.34 3.72
N VAL A 18 25.95 8.50 4.76
CA VAL A 18 26.63 8.77 6.03
C VAL A 18 28.14 8.62 5.86
N GLN A 19 28.59 7.59 5.15
CA GLN A 19 30.02 7.35 4.89
C GLN A 19 30.65 8.43 3.99
N SER A 20 29.86 9.15 3.19
CA SER A 20 30.33 10.26 2.37
C SER A 20 30.46 11.59 3.13
N GLN A 21 30.04 11.66 4.39
CA GLN A 21 30.19 12.87 5.20
C GLN A 21 31.63 13.04 5.67
N ASP A 22 32.17 14.26 5.54
CA ASP A 22 33.49 14.59 6.06
C ASP A 22 33.52 14.42 7.59
N GLY A 23 34.52 13.70 8.10
CA GLY A 23 34.64 13.35 9.52
C GLY A 23 33.90 12.08 9.97
N PHE A 24 33.25 11.32 9.07
CA PHE A 24 32.69 10.00 9.39
C PHE A 24 33.59 8.85 8.89
N ASP A 25 34.55 8.45 9.72
CA ASP A 25 35.57 7.47 9.32
C ASP A 25 35.32 6.04 9.85
N ARG A 26 34.07 5.69 10.20
CA ARG A 26 33.81 4.38 10.80
C ARG A 26 33.93 3.26 9.75
N PRO A 27 34.89 2.33 9.86
CA PRO A 27 35.10 1.31 8.85
C PRO A 27 33.98 0.26 8.86
N GLY A 28 33.54 -0.13 7.66
CA GLY A 28 32.51 -1.13 7.44
C GLY A 28 31.14 -0.70 7.98
N PHE A 29 30.79 0.59 7.89
CA PHE A 29 29.43 1.03 8.18
C PHE A 29 28.52 0.64 7.00
N ASP A 30 27.64 -0.34 7.23
CA ASP A 30 26.75 -0.90 6.21
C ASP A 30 25.28 -0.63 6.57
N GLY A 31 24.37 -0.95 5.64
CA GLY A 31 22.94 -0.72 5.84
C GLY A 31 22.39 -1.40 7.10
N LYS A 32 22.93 -2.56 7.51
CA LYS A 32 22.50 -3.26 8.72
C LYS A 32 22.91 -2.48 9.98
N ARG A 33 24.12 -1.92 9.99
CA ARG A 33 24.60 -1.06 11.10
C ARG A 33 23.86 0.27 11.13
N ALA A 34 23.55 0.86 9.97
CA ALA A 34 22.73 2.07 9.88
C ALA A 34 21.32 1.83 10.45
N GLN A 35 20.66 0.75 10.04
CA GLN A 35 19.35 0.37 10.56
C GLN A 35 19.39 0.17 12.08
N ASN A 36 20.34 -0.64 12.58
CA ASN A 36 20.47 -0.91 14.01
C ASN A 36 20.72 0.38 14.82
N ARG A 37 21.58 1.27 14.29
CA ARG A 37 21.86 2.55 14.94
C ARG A 37 20.64 3.46 14.98
N PHE A 38 19.89 3.53 13.89
CA PHE A 38 18.64 4.29 13.81
C PHE A 38 17.62 3.80 14.85
N THR A 39 17.39 2.48 14.92
CA THR A 39 16.49 1.89 15.92
C THR A 39 16.90 2.24 17.35
N LEU A 40 18.18 2.07 17.69
CA LEU A 40 18.69 2.43 19.02
C LEU A 40 18.54 3.92 19.34
N LEU A 41 18.66 4.80 18.35
CA LEU A 41 18.48 6.23 18.52
C LEU A 41 17.02 6.59 18.81
N LEU A 42 16.07 6.03 18.05
CA LEU A 42 14.65 6.27 18.29
C LEU A 42 14.19 5.69 19.64
N GLU A 43 14.59 4.46 19.97
CA GLU A 43 14.24 3.83 21.25
C GLU A 43 14.82 4.61 22.44
N GLY A 44 16.10 5.03 22.32
CA GLY A 44 16.76 5.82 23.34
C GLY A 44 16.16 7.22 23.49
N HIS A 45 15.64 7.82 22.42
CA HIS A 45 14.95 9.12 22.46
C HIS A 45 13.59 9.01 23.15
N ARG A 46 12.80 7.98 22.78
CA ARG A 46 11.49 7.73 23.40
C ARG A 46 11.58 7.54 24.92
N HIS A 47 12.61 6.84 25.40
CA HIS A 47 12.84 6.67 26.84
C HIS A 47 13.22 7.98 27.55
N LYS A 48 13.98 8.86 26.88
CA LYS A 48 14.40 10.15 27.43
C LYS A 48 13.27 11.18 27.47
N ASP A 49 12.32 11.14 26.55
CA ASP A 49 11.11 11.96 26.64
C ASP A 49 10.22 11.52 27.82
N GLU A 50 10.14 10.22 28.10
CA GLU A 50 9.41 9.68 29.24
C GLU A 50 10.09 10.00 30.59
N GLU A 51 11.42 9.98 30.65
CA GLU A 51 12.20 10.38 31.83
C GLU A 51 12.26 11.90 32.02
N GLY A 52 12.39 12.68 30.93
CA GLY A 52 12.45 14.14 30.92
C GLY A 52 11.11 14.79 31.29
N LYS A 53 9.97 14.25 30.81
CA LYS A 53 8.63 14.66 31.28
C LYS A 53 8.42 14.39 32.77
N ARG A 54 9.18 13.45 33.36
CA ARG A 54 9.10 13.07 34.78
C ARG A 54 10.08 13.88 35.65
N ALA A 55 11.12 14.47 35.08
CA ALA A 55 12.20 15.14 35.79
C ALA A 55 12.52 16.53 35.21
N SER A 56 11.84 17.55 35.75
CA SER A 56 12.26 18.95 35.82
C SER A 56 12.22 19.81 34.54
N GLY A 57 11.67 21.02 34.73
CA GLY A 57 11.98 22.18 33.91
C GLY A 57 13.42 22.62 34.15
N THR A 58 14.19 22.66 33.07
CA THR A 58 15.37 23.49 32.90
C THR A 58 15.53 23.70 31.40
N ASP A 59 15.42 24.97 31.01
CA ASP A 59 15.57 25.50 29.66
C ASP A 59 17.06 25.56 29.31
N GLU A 60 17.60 24.46 28.79
CA GLU A 60 18.84 24.49 28.01
C GLU A 60 18.46 24.11 26.58
N GLY A 61 18.61 25.07 25.66
CA GLY A 61 18.07 25.07 24.31
C GLY A 61 17.97 23.68 23.67
N TYR A 62 16.74 23.32 23.30
CA TYR A 62 16.41 22.08 22.63
C TYR A 62 17.30 21.90 21.39
N GLY A 63 18.31 21.03 21.49
CA GLY A 63 19.33 20.91 20.45
C GLY A 63 18.76 20.33 19.15
N GLU A 64 19.28 20.77 18.00
CA GLU A 64 18.86 20.36 16.65
C GLU A 64 18.76 18.82 16.49
N LYS A 65 19.61 18.07 17.19
CA LYS A 65 19.56 16.61 17.24
C LYS A 65 18.26 16.08 17.84
N PHE A 66 17.78 16.66 18.92
CA PHE A 66 16.55 16.23 19.59
C PHE A 66 15.33 16.59 18.74
N GLN A 67 15.33 17.79 18.12
CA GLN A 67 14.30 18.17 17.15
C GLN A 67 14.22 17.18 15.97
N LEU A 68 15.38 16.80 15.42
CA LEU A 68 15.41 15.80 14.36
C LEU A 68 14.89 14.44 14.84
N LEU A 69 15.18 14.05 16.08
CA LEU A 69 14.69 12.79 16.63
C LEU A 69 13.18 12.81 16.88
N ASP A 70 12.60 13.93 17.30
CA ASP A 70 11.15 14.13 17.40
C ASP A 70 10.48 14.01 16.04
N ASP A 71 10.99 14.73 15.04
CA ASP A 71 10.41 14.76 13.70
C ASP A 71 10.45 13.34 13.09
N LEU A 72 11.57 12.64 13.26
CA LEU A 72 11.73 11.25 12.81
C LEU A 72 10.84 10.28 13.56
N LEU A 73 10.65 10.46 14.88
CA LEU A 73 9.78 9.61 15.68
C LEU A 73 8.32 9.80 15.30
N SER A 74 7.87 11.05 15.13
CA SER A 74 6.50 11.37 14.68
C SER A 74 6.22 10.74 13.32
N ALA A 75 7.10 10.95 12.33
CA ALA A 75 6.92 10.37 11.00
C ALA A 75 6.89 8.83 11.02
N PHE A 76 7.65 8.20 11.91
CA PHE A 76 7.65 6.75 12.09
C PHE A 76 6.35 6.24 12.72
N ASP A 77 5.86 6.92 13.75
CA ASP A 77 4.64 6.55 14.45
C ASP A 77 3.39 6.80 13.58
N ASP A 78 3.36 7.89 12.83
CA ASP A 78 2.30 8.20 11.86
C ASP A 78 2.21 7.09 10.80
N TRP A 79 3.34 6.72 10.18
CA TRP A 79 3.39 5.61 9.23
C TRP A 79 2.94 4.28 9.85
N LYS A 80 3.36 3.98 11.09
CA LYS A 80 2.95 2.79 11.83
C LYS A 80 1.43 2.77 12.06
N ASN A 81 0.85 3.92 12.41
CA ASN A 81 -0.57 4.05 12.67
C ASN A 81 -1.38 3.94 11.37
N GLU A 82 -0.95 4.58 10.28
CA GLU A 82 -1.58 4.43 8.96
C GLU A 82 -1.57 2.97 8.48
N GLU A 83 -0.44 2.27 8.63
CA GLU A 83 -0.35 0.85 8.26
C GLU A 83 -1.29 -0.01 9.11
N LYS A 84 -1.43 0.30 10.40
CA LYS A 84 -2.37 -0.36 11.30
C LYS A 84 -3.82 -0.12 10.89
N VAL A 85 -4.20 1.13 10.62
CA VAL A 85 -5.54 1.49 10.16
C VAL A 85 -5.88 0.76 8.86
N ARG A 86 -4.97 0.74 7.89
CA ARG A 86 -5.18 0.02 6.63
C ARG A 86 -5.41 -1.48 6.86
N LEU A 87 -4.66 -2.09 7.79
CA LEU A 87 -4.82 -3.50 8.10
C LEU A 87 -6.16 -3.78 8.81
N GLU A 88 -6.57 -2.89 9.72
CA GLU A 88 -7.87 -2.96 10.39
C GLU A 88 -9.04 -2.80 9.41
N GLU A 89 -8.95 -1.90 8.43
CA GLU A 89 -9.95 -1.74 7.38
C GLU A 89 -10.09 -3.01 6.52
N VAL A 90 -8.96 -3.61 6.11
CA VAL A 90 -8.95 -4.88 5.37
C VAL A 90 -9.60 -6.00 6.20
N GLN A 91 -9.30 -6.07 7.49
CA GLN A 91 -9.91 -7.06 8.37
C GLN A 91 -11.42 -6.83 8.54
N GLN A 92 -11.84 -5.58 8.74
CA GLN A 92 -13.26 -5.24 8.86
C GLN A 92 -14.04 -5.60 7.59
N GLU A 93 -13.44 -5.38 6.42
CA GLU A 93 -14.09 -5.77 5.16
C GLU A 93 -14.17 -7.29 5.01
N ALA A 94 -13.12 -8.03 5.40
CA ALA A 94 -13.17 -9.49 5.44
C ALA A 94 -14.28 -9.99 6.39
N ASP A 95 -14.40 -9.41 7.58
CA ASP A 95 -15.44 -9.76 8.55
C ASP A 95 -16.85 -9.44 8.03
N ARG A 96 -17.02 -8.34 7.28
CA ARG A 96 -18.29 -7.99 6.63
C ARG A 96 -18.67 -8.99 5.55
N VAL A 97 -17.72 -9.38 4.70
CA VAL A 97 -17.95 -10.40 3.65
C VAL A 97 -18.33 -11.73 4.29
N ASP A 98 -17.64 -12.14 5.36
CA ASP A 98 -17.96 -13.37 6.08
C ASP A 98 -19.33 -13.33 6.75
N ALA A 99 -19.71 -12.18 7.32
CA ALA A 99 -21.04 -11.96 7.88
C ALA A 99 -22.14 -12.06 6.81
N MET A 100 -21.95 -11.43 5.65
CA MET A 100 -22.89 -11.56 4.51
C MET A 100 -22.96 -13.00 4.00
N ALA A 101 -21.84 -13.71 3.92
CA ALA A 101 -21.83 -15.11 3.51
C ALA A 101 -22.58 -15.99 4.54
N ALA A 102 -22.51 -15.67 5.83
CA ALA A 102 -23.26 -16.35 6.87
C ALA A 102 -24.77 -16.14 6.73
N THR A 103 -25.23 -14.90 6.47
CA THR A 103 -26.66 -14.63 6.26
C THR A 103 -27.21 -15.37 5.04
N ILE A 104 -26.47 -15.39 3.92
CA ILE A 104 -26.85 -16.13 2.70
C ILE A 104 -26.98 -17.63 3.00
N ARG A 105 -26.04 -18.23 3.75
CA ARG A 105 -26.12 -19.64 4.16
C ARG A 105 -27.35 -19.91 5.01
N ASP A 106 -27.64 -19.06 5.99
CA ASP A 106 -28.81 -19.19 6.87
C ASP A 106 -30.13 -19.10 6.11
N GLU A 107 -30.24 -18.16 5.17
CA GLU A 107 -31.41 -18.00 4.30
C GLU A 107 -31.62 -19.22 3.39
N ALA A 108 -30.55 -19.72 2.78
CA ALA A 108 -30.59 -20.93 1.97
C ALA A 108 -31.08 -22.14 2.79
N MET A 109 -30.57 -22.32 4.02
CA MET A 109 -30.98 -23.41 4.91
C MET A 109 -32.46 -23.30 5.32
N LYS A 110 -32.97 -22.09 5.57
CA LYS A 110 -34.40 -21.84 5.86
C LYS A 110 -35.29 -22.11 4.64
N SER A 111 -34.82 -21.84 3.42
CA SER A 111 -35.58 -22.06 2.18
C SER A 111 -35.80 -23.54 1.87
N LEU A 112 -34.85 -24.41 2.23
CA LEU A 112 -34.92 -25.86 1.98
C LEU A 112 -35.98 -26.56 2.85
N GLY A 113 -36.29 -26.04 4.04
CA GLY A 113 -37.26 -26.64 4.98
C GLY A 113 -38.73 -26.45 4.61
N LYS A 114 -39.07 -25.52 3.71
CA LYS A 114 -40.48 -25.15 3.41
C LYS A 114 -41.15 -26.01 2.33
N ARG A 115 -40.42 -26.89 1.63
CA ARG A 115 -40.96 -27.68 0.51
C ARG A 115 -41.60 -29.03 0.90
N LYS A 116 -41.79 -29.34 2.20
CA LYS A 116 -42.41 -30.61 2.65
C LYS A 116 -43.70 -30.45 3.46
N LYS A 117 -44.46 -29.37 3.27
CA LYS A 117 -45.80 -29.26 3.89
C LYS A 117 -46.74 -28.40 3.05
N ALA A 118 -47.05 -28.87 1.86
CA ALA A 118 -48.21 -28.41 1.09
C ALA A 118 -48.98 -29.65 0.63
N GLY A 119 -49.69 -30.24 1.58
CA GLY A 119 -50.70 -31.26 1.33
C GLY A 119 -51.87 -30.96 2.26
N GLN A 120 -52.98 -30.51 1.65
CA GLN A 120 -54.33 -30.48 2.19
C GLN A 120 -54.66 -29.36 3.20
N ASP A 121 -55.45 -28.36 2.79
CA ASP A 121 -56.91 -28.34 3.03
C ASP A 121 -57.58 -27.14 2.33
N ASP A 122 -58.79 -27.37 1.83
CA ASP A 122 -59.66 -26.41 1.17
C ASP A 122 -60.32 -25.46 2.19
N GLY A 123 -60.52 -24.19 1.85
CA GLY A 123 -61.20 -23.25 2.75
C GLY A 123 -61.40 -21.86 2.16
N GLU A 124 -62.66 -21.59 1.84
CA GLU A 124 -63.25 -20.44 1.17
C GLU A 124 -63.15 -19.09 1.93
N ALA A 125 -63.41 -18.00 1.18
CA ALA A 125 -63.91 -16.67 1.57
C ALA A 125 -62.91 -15.51 1.84
N GLY A 126 -63.18 -14.37 1.19
CA GLY A 126 -62.77 -13.06 1.69
C GLY A 126 -62.30 -12.02 0.65
N SER A 127 -63.23 -11.52 -0.18
CA SER A 127 -63.05 -10.31 -0.99
C SER A 127 -62.81 -9.08 -0.09
N GLY A 128 -61.62 -8.45 -0.18
CA GLY A 128 -61.30 -7.20 0.53
C GLY A 128 -59.82 -6.75 0.57
N GLY A 129 -58.87 -7.56 0.10
CA GLY A 129 -57.42 -7.32 0.30
C GLY A 129 -56.59 -6.84 -0.91
N GLY A 130 -57.22 -6.47 -2.04
CA GLY A 130 -56.49 -6.27 -3.31
C GLY A 130 -55.49 -5.10 -3.33
N SER A 131 -55.77 -4.01 -2.61
CA SER A 131 -54.94 -2.79 -2.64
C SER A 131 -53.62 -2.95 -1.87
N ALA A 132 -53.65 -3.57 -0.69
CA ALA A 132 -52.45 -3.82 0.12
C ALA A 132 -51.50 -4.84 -0.54
N MET A 133 -52.06 -5.92 -1.11
CA MET A 133 -51.30 -6.93 -1.87
C MET A 133 -50.61 -6.31 -3.10
N THR A 134 -51.30 -5.45 -3.84
CA THR A 134 -50.73 -4.75 -5.01
C THR A 134 -49.57 -3.82 -4.60
N LYS A 135 -49.72 -3.10 -3.49
CA LYS A 135 -48.65 -2.22 -2.97
C LYS A 135 -47.43 -3.01 -2.49
N MET A 136 -47.65 -4.15 -1.84
CA MET A 136 -46.58 -5.07 -1.42
C MET A 136 -45.84 -5.65 -2.63
N MET A 137 -46.57 -6.09 -3.66
CA MET A 137 -45.97 -6.64 -4.88
C MET A 137 -45.15 -5.59 -5.65
N LYS A 138 -45.61 -4.34 -5.67
CA LYS A 138 -44.85 -3.22 -6.24
C LYS A 138 -43.56 -2.94 -5.45
N MET A 139 -43.63 -2.89 -4.12
CA MET A 139 -42.43 -2.70 -3.28
C MET A 139 -41.40 -3.81 -3.50
N MET A 140 -41.82 -5.07 -3.58
CA MET A 140 -40.91 -6.19 -3.85
C MET A 140 -40.25 -6.09 -5.25
N HIS A 141 -41.00 -5.64 -6.25
CA HIS A 141 -40.47 -5.43 -7.59
C HIS A 141 -39.50 -4.23 -7.65
N ASP A 142 -39.82 -3.14 -6.97
CA ASP A 142 -38.97 -1.95 -6.87
C ASP A 142 -37.68 -2.26 -6.09
N ASP A 143 -37.76 -3.06 -5.03
CA ASP A 143 -36.61 -3.55 -4.24
C ASP A 143 -35.72 -4.49 -5.07
N SER A 144 -36.31 -5.44 -5.79
CA SER A 144 -35.59 -6.32 -6.72
C SER A 144 -34.90 -5.55 -7.84
N LYS A 145 -35.52 -4.47 -8.33
CA LYS A 145 -34.94 -3.60 -9.35
C LYS A 145 -33.77 -2.79 -8.79
N ALA A 146 -33.90 -2.24 -7.58
CA ALA A 146 -32.84 -1.49 -6.93
C ALA A 146 -31.60 -2.37 -6.64
N ASP A 147 -31.82 -3.61 -6.19
CA ASP A 147 -30.75 -4.60 -5.99
C ASP A 147 -30.03 -4.95 -7.31
N LEU A 148 -30.79 -5.11 -8.39
CA LEU A 148 -30.22 -5.38 -9.72
C LEU A 148 -29.38 -4.19 -10.22
N GLU A 149 -29.86 -2.95 -10.05
CA GLU A 149 -29.13 -1.74 -10.44
C GLU A 149 -27.87 -1.52 -9.61
N PHE A 150 -27.91 -1.83 -8.31
CA PHE A 150 -26.74 -1.79 -7.45
C PHE A 150 -25.69 -2.80 -7.91
N ARG A 151 -26.10 -4.04 -8.15
CA ARG A 151 -25.21 -5.11 -8.62
C ARG A 151 -24.58 -4.76 -9.98
N MET A 152 -25.35 -4.20 -10.90
CA MET A 152 -24.84 -3.74 -12.19
C MET A 152 -23.80 -2.63 -12.03
N ARG A 153 -24.04 -1.65 -11.13
CA ARG A 153 -23.05 -0.60 -10.83
C ARG A 153 -21.76 -1.13 -10.25
N VAL A 154 -21.83 -2.12 -9.36
CA VAL A 154 -20.65 -2.81 -8.82
C VAL A 154 -19.86 -3.49 -9.94
N TYR A 155 -20.53 -4.26 -10.79
CA TYR A 155 -19.88 -4.91 -11.94
C TYR A 155 -19.23 -3.91 -12.91
N ASP A 156 -19.90 -2.80 -13.20
CA ASP A 156 -19.35 -1.75 -14.07
C ASP A 156 -18.11 -1.08 -13.44
N SER A 157 -18.11 -0.89 -12.12
CA SER A 157 -16.97 -0.35 -11.39
C SER A 157 -15.78 -1.31 -11.42
N ASP A 158 -16.01 -2.59 -11.11
CA ASP A 158 -14.99 -3.65 -11.16
C ASP A 158 -14.37 -3.78 -12.56
N LEU A 159 -15.18 -3.65 -13.61
CA LEU A 159 -14.71 -3.75 -14.99
C LEU A 159 -13.76 -2.60 -15.34
N LYS A 160 -14.10 -1.37 -14.92
CA LYS A 160 -13.27 -0.17 -15.11
C LYS A 160 -11.97 -0.27 -14.32
N GLU A 161 -12.01 -0.75 -13.08
CA GLU A 161 -10.80 -0.91 -12.28
C GLU A 161 -9.84 -1.92 -12.93
N ARG A 162 -10.36 -3.04 -13.43
CA ARG A 162 -9.55 -4.03 -14.18
C ARG A 162 -8.97 -3.46 -15.46
N GLU A 163 -9.69 -2.57 -16.14
CA GLU A 163 -9.18 -1.89 -17.33
C GLU A 163 -8.02 -0.95 -16.99
N ILE A 164 -8.18 -0.11 -15.95
CA ILE A 164 -7.12 0.79 -15.45
C ILE A 164 -5.88 0.00 -15.03
N ILE A 165 -6.05 -1.12 -14.33
CA ILE A 165 -4.92 -1.98 -13.93
C ILE A 165 -4.18 -2.50 -15.17
N ARG A 166 -4.90 -3.00 -16.18
CA ARG A 166 -4.27 -3.50 -17.42
C ARG A 166 -3.52 -2.40 -18.15
N GLU A 167 -4.12 -1.22 -18.28
CA GLU A 167 -3.49 -0.07 -18.93
C GLU A 167 -2.21 0.34 -18.21
N LYS A 168 -2.26 0.47 -16.88
CA LYS A 168 -1.10 0.78 -16.05
C LYS A 168 0.02 -0.25 -16.19
N GLU A 169 -0.31 -1.55 -16.22
CA GLU A 169 0.69 -2.58 -16.46
C GLU A 169 1.33 -2.48 -17.86
N PHE A 170 0.58 -2.09 -18.88
CA PHE A 170 1.14 -1.88 -20.21
C PHE A 170 2.07 -0.67 -20.24
N GLU A 171 1.69 0.41 -19.56
CA GLU A 171 2.50 1.61 -19.44
C GLU A 171 3.77 1.36 -18.63
N ASP A 172 3.68 0.67 -17.49
CA ASP A 172 4.84 0.27 -16.68
C ASP A 172 5.83 -0.57 -17.50
N ARG A 173 5.33 -1.58 -18.25
CA ARG A 173 6.17 -2.39 -19.15
C ARG A 173 6.80 -1.56 -20.27
N ARG A 174 6.14 -0.50 -20.73
CA ARG A 174 6.67 0.40 -21.75
C ARG A 174 7.76 1.29 -21.16
N CYS A 175 7.51 1.94 -20.03
CA CYS A 175 8.48 2.74 -19.28
C CYS A 175 9.72 1.92 -18.94
N GLU A 176 9.57 0.67 -18.49
CA GLU A 176 10.70 -0.22 -18.20
C GLU A 176 11.55 -0.50 -19.44
N ARG A 177 10.92 -0.74 -20.60
CA ARG A 177 11.65 -0.94 -21.86
C ARG A 177 12.38 0.33 -22.30
N GLU A 178 11.75 1.49 -22.19
CA GLU A 178 12.35 2.78 -22.53
C GLU A 178 13.56 3.08 -21.63
N LEU A 179 13.42 2.87 -20.31
CA LEU A 179 14.50 3.05 -19.35
C LEU A 179 15.69 2.13 -19.64
N ARG A 180 15.46 0.85 -19.93
CA ARG A 180 16.54 -0.09 -20.32
C ARG A 180 17.24 0.35 -21.61
N ALA A 181 16.47 0.81 -22.60
CA ALA A 181 17.05 1.32 -23.85
C ALA A 181 17.89 2.57 -23.62
N GLU A 182 17.47 3.47 -22.73
CA GLU A 182 18.22 4.65 -22.35
C GLU A 182 19.50 4.32 -21.58
N GLN A 183 19.45 3.36 -20.65
CA GLN A 183 20.65 2.86 -19.96
C GLN A 183 21.68 2.30 -20.96
N LEU A 184 21.24 1.52 -21.96
CA LEU A 184 22.12 1.00 -23.00
C LEU A 184 22.71 2.14 -23.87
N ARG A 185 21.91 3.16 -24.21
CA ARG A 185 22.39 4.34 -24.93
C ARG A 185 23.46 5.07 -24.13
N PHE A 186 23.24 5.28 -22.84
CA PHE A 186 24.21 5.93 -21.96
C PHE A 186 25.52 5.13 -21.89
N GLN A 187 25.45 3.81 -21.71
CA GLN A 187 26.63 2.95 -21.70
C GLN A 187 27.41 3.00 -23.01
N HIS A 188 26.72 2.92 -24.16
CA HIS A 188 27.36 3.05 -25.47
C HIS A 188 28.02 4.42 -25.66
N GLU A 189 27.37 5.51 -25.23
CA GLU A 189 27.94 6.86 -25.34
C GLU A 189 29.17 7.04 -24.45
N GLN A 190 29.13 6.52 -23.21
CA GLN A 190 30.29 6.50 -22.32
C GLN A 190 31.48 5.76 -22.96
N LEU A 191 31.22 4.58 -23.54
CA LEU A 191 32.25 3.81 -24.24
C LEU A 191 32.79 4.59 -25.47
N ARG A 192 31.91 5.25 -26.23
CA ARG A 192 32.29 6.08 -27.37
C ARG A 192 33.23 7.22 -26.95
N VAL A 193 32.90 7.93 -25.87
CA VAL A 193 33.72 9.02 -25.33
C VAL A 193 35.07 8.49 -24.83
N GLN A 194 35.10 7.35 -24.15
CA GLN A 194 36.36 6.73 -23.71
C GLN A 194 37.26 6.33 -24.90
N HIS A 195 36.67 5.70 -25.93
CA HIS A 195 37.41 5.38 -27.15
C HIS A 195 37.96 6.64 -27.84
N GLU A 196 37.15 7.69 -27.94
CA GLU A 196 37.58 8.97 -28.53
C GLU A 196 38.74 9.61 -27.76
N MET A 197 38.68 9.58 -26.42
CA MET A 197 39.77 10.07 -25.56
C MET A 197 41.05 9.25 -25.74
N MET A 198 40.95 7.93 -25.77
CA MET A 198 42.10 7.04 -26.02
C MET A 198 42.73 7.29 -27.39
N MET A 199 41.93 7.47 -28.44
CA MET A 199 42.43 7.77 -29.79
C MET A 199 43.14 9.13 -29.85
N LYS A 200 42.63 10.14 -29.14
CA LYS A 200 43.29 11.46 -29.00
C LYS A 200 44.65 11.33 -28.31
N LEU A 201 44.74 10.57 -27.21
CA LEU A 201 46.01 10.32 -26.51
C LEU A 201 47.04 9.62 -27.40
N LEU A 202 46.63 8.57 -28.13
CA LEU A 202 47.51 7.86 -29.07
C LEU A 202 48.01 8.78 -30.20
N SER A 203 47.14 9.67 -30.70
CA SER A 203 47.52 10.64 -31.74
C SER A 203 48.53 11.67 -31.23
N THR A 204 48.39 12.15 -29.99
CA THR A 204 49.36 13.09 -29.38
C THR A 204 50.72 12.46 -29.05
N LEU A 205 50.73 11.17 -28.70
CA LEU A 205 51.96 10.40 -28.48
C LEU A 205 52.69 10.13 -29.79
N GLY A 206 51.95 9.84 -30.88
CA GLY A 206 52.51 9.63 -32.21
C GLY A 206 53.04 10.90 -32.90
N GLN A 207 52.64 12.09 -32.44
CA GLN A 207 53.16 13.39 -32.94
C GLN A 207 54.38 13.88 -32.16
N SER A 208 54.75 13.22 -31.05
CA SER A 208 55.91 13.56 -30.21
C SER A 208 57.18 12.75 -30.55
N GLN A 209 57.21 12.06 -31.70
CA GLN A 209 58.39 11.42 -32.29
C GLN A 209 58.67 12.00 -33.67
#